data_AF-A0A3B0SYZ8-F1
#
_entry.id   AF-A0A3B0SYZ8-F1
#
_cell.length_a   1.000
_cell.length_b   1.000
_cell.length_c   1.000
_cell.angle_alpha   90.00
_cell.angle_beta   90.00
_cell.angle_gamma   90.00
#
_symmetry.space_group_name_H-M   'P 1'
#
loop_
_entity.id
_entity.type
_entity.pdbx_description
1 polymer ?
#
loop_
_entity_poly.entity_id
_entity_poly.type
_entity_poly.pdbx_seq_one_letter_code
_entity_poly.pdbx_strand_id
1 'polypeptide(L)' 'SEDERIFWRRTIEELDQNDGDLKTALDLMQKHNALHDTIERARHYGAIAKDALAIFPDDDYRKALTGIVDFCINRAY' A
#
# COMPACT_ATOMS: atom_id res chain seq x y z
N SER A 1 -0.13 19.20 9.39
CA SER A 1 -0.17 20.37 10.31
C SER A 1 -0.03 19.88 11.75
N GLU A 2 0.01 20.78 12.74
CA GLU A 2 -0.05 20.37 14.15
C GLU A 2 -1.39 19.69 14.47
N ASP A 3 -2.50 20.23 13.96
CA ASP A 3 -3.84 19.62 14.16
C ASP A 3 -3.93 18.18 13.63
N GLU A 4 -3.33 17.91 12.46
CA GLU A 4 -3.25 16.55 11.90
C GLU A 4 -2.42 15.62 12.78
N ARG A 5 -1.34 16.12 13.41
CA ARG A 5 -0.52 15.32 14.34
C ARG A 5 -1.29 15.00 15.62
N ILE A 6 -2.04 15.97 16.16
CA ILE A 6 -2.90 15.76 17.33
C ILE A 6 -3.97 14.71 17.01
N PHE A 7 -4.60 14.80 15.83
CA PHE A 7 -5.56 13.79 15.37
C PHE A 7 -4.95 12.37 15.34
N TRP A 8 -3.77 12.21 14.74
CA TRP A 8 -3.12 10.90 14.66
C TRP A 8 -2.67 10.36 16.02
N ARG A 9 -2.21 11.24 16.92
CA ARG A 9 -1.87 10.84 18.30
C ARG A 9 -3.09 10.27 19.01
N ARG A 10 -4.21 11.01 19.03
CA ARG A 10 -5.44 10.54 19.67
C ARG A 10 -5.93 9.21 19.08
N THR A 11 -5.99 9.12 17.75
CA THR A 11 -6.62 7.96 17.06
C THR A 11 -5.76 6.70 16.99
N ILE A 12 -4.42 6.84 16.93
CA ILE A 12 -3.48 5.72 16.73
C ILE A 12 -2.62 5.45 17.97
N GLU A 13 -2.12 6.50 18.65
CA GLU A 13 -1.25 6.34 19.82
C GLU A 13 -2.07 6.07 21.09
N GLU A 14 -3.14 6.86 21.30
CA GLU A 14 -4.03 6.74 22.47
C GLU A 14 -5.20 5.78 22.24
N LEU A 15 -5.40 5.34 20.98
CA LEU A 15 -6.48 4.44 20.54
C LEU A 15 -7.90 4.97 20.85
N ASP A 16 -8.05 6.28 21.04
CA ASP A 16 -9.34 6.94 21.22
C ASP A 16 -9.94 7.29 19.85
N GLN A 17 -10.94 6.52 19.45
CA GLN A 17 -11.60 6.59 18.13
C GLN A 17 -13.09 6.81 18.29
N ASN A 18 -13.61 7.80 17.58
CA ASN A 18 -15.01 8.20 17.56
C ASN A 18 -15.62 8.05 16.16
N ASP A 19 -16.95 8.10 16.08
CA ASP A 19 -17.67 8.09 14.81
C ASP A 19 -17.18 9.24 13.90
N GLY A 20 -16.78 8.89 12.68
CA GLY A 20 -16.24 9.83 11.69
C GLY A 20 -14.72 9.91 11.62
N ASP A 21 -13.98 9.35 12.59
CA ASP A 21 -12.51 9.39 12.57
C ASP A 21 -11.92 8.63 11.38
N LEU A 22 -12.54 7.51 11.00
CA LEU A 22 -12.13 6.78 9.78
C LEU A 22 -12.25 7.66 8.53
N LYS A 23 -13.34 8.44 8.41
CA LYS A 23 -13.53 9.34 7.28
C LYS A 23 -12.46 10.43 7.26
N THR A 24 -12.21 11.06 8.40
CA THR A 24 -11.16 12.07 8.56
C THR A 24 -9.77 11.49 8.22
N ALA A 25 -9.47 10.29 8.68
CA ALA A 25 -8.22 9.59 8.37
C ALA A 25 -8.06 9.37 6.86
N LEU A 26 -9.11 8.88 6.18
CA LEU A 26 -9.12 8.69 4.72
C LEU A 26 -8.94 10.02 3.97
N ASP A 27 -9.63 11.08 4.40
CA ASP A 27 -9.52 12.42 3.81
C ASP A 27 -8.09 12.98 3.95
N LEU A 28 -7.45 12.77 5.12
CA LEU A 28 -6.06 13.16 5.34
C LEU A 28 -5.08 12.33 4.50
N MET A 29 -5.29 11.02 4.40
CA MET A 29 -4.48 10.15 3.53
C MET A 29 -4.60 10.55 2.06
N GLN A 30 -5.79 10.93 1.60
CA GLN A 30 -6.03 11.42 0.25
C GLN A 30 -5.40 12.79 0.02
N LYS A 31 -5.57 13.73 0.97
CA LYS A 31 -4.96 15.08 0.93
C LYS A 31 -3.45 15.03 0.76
N HIS A 32 -2.80 14.06 1.39
CA HIS A 32 -1.34 13.87 1.34
C HIS A 32 -0.89 12.81 0.33
N ASN A 33 -1.79 12.36 -0.57
CA ASN A 33 -1.50 11.38 -1.62
C ASN A 33 -0.93 10.03 -1.12
N ALA A 34 -1.12 9.71 0.16
CA ALA A 34 -0.47 8.57 0.82
C ALA A 34 -0.89 7.22 0.23
N LEU A 35 -2.13 7.11 -0.25
CA LEU A 35 -2.63 5.89 -0.89
C LEU A 35 -1.95 5.64 -2.23
N HIS A 36 -1.80 6.67 -3.06
CA HIS A 36 -1.11 6.57 -4.34
C HIS A 36 0.37 6.21 -4.15
N ASP A 37 1.05 6.93 -3.25
CA ASP A 37 2.47 6.70 -2.96
C ASP A 37 2.72 5.27 -2.45
N THR A 38 1.77 4.72 -1.69
CA THR A 38 1.80 3.33 -1.21
C THR A 38 1.68 2.33 -2.37
N ILE A 39 0.80 2.58 -3.35
CA ILE A 39 0.65 1.74 -4.54
C ILE A 39 1.91 1.80 -5.41
N GLU A 40 2.48 2.99 -5.63
CA GLU A 40 3.72 3.13 -6.40
C GLU A 40 4.88 2.39 -5.74
N ARG A 41 4.97 2.43 -4.41
CA ARG A 41 5.96 1.65 -3.66
C ARG A 41 5.72 0.14 -3.81
N ALA A 42 4.46 -0.32 -3.82
CA ALA A 42 4.14 -1.72 -4.08
C ALA A 42 4.54 -2.15 -5.51
N ARG A 43 4.29 -1.30 -6.53
CA ARG A 43 4.75 -1.53 -7.91
C ARG A 43 6.27 -1.64 -8.00
N HIS A 44 6.98 -0.78 -7.29
CA HIS A 44 8.45 -0.81 -7.24
C HIS A 44 8.99 -2.14 -6.71
N TYR A 45 8.48 -2.62 -5.57
CA TYR A 45 8.88 -3.93 -5.05
C TYR A 45 8.42 -5.09 -5.93
N GLY A 46 7.26 -4.95 -6.59
CA GLY A 46 6.81 -5.90 -7.60
C GLY A 46 7.79 -6.04 -8.76
N ALA A 47 8.30 -4.93 -9.28
CA ALA A 47 9.31 -4.94 -10.34
C ALA A 47 10.58 -5.68 -9.89
N ILE A 48 11.10 -5.36 -8.69
CA ILE A 48 12.27 -6.06 -8.12
C ILE A 48 12.03 -7.57 -8.01
N ALA A 49 10.85 -7.98 -7.54
CA ALA A 49 10.51 -9.40 -7.41
C ALA A 49 10.46 -10.11 -8.77
N LYS A 50 9.92 -9.46 -9.82
CA LYS A 50 9.90 -10.02 -11.17
C LYS A 50 11.30 -10.10 -11.78
N ASP A 51 12.13 -9.07 -11.57
CA ASP A 51 13.52 -9.07 -12.03
C ASP A 51 14.32 -10.21 -11.38
N ALA A 52 14.09 -10.46 -10.09
CA ALA A 52 14.70 -11.59 -9.38
C ALA A 52 14.27 -12.96 -9.95
N LEU A 53 13.07 -13.07 -10.52
CA LEU A 53 12.58 -14.29 -11.17
C LEU A 53 13.12 -14.47 -12.59
N ALA A 54 13.66 -13.42 -13.22
CA ALA A 54 14.09 -13.45 -14.63
C ALA A 54 15.29 -14.39 -14.89
N ILE A 55 16.05 -14.76 -13.86
CA ILE A 55 17.18 -15.71 -13.97
C ILE A 55 16.73 -17.16 -14.21
N PHE A 56 15.47 -17.49 -13.90
CA PHE A 56 14.94 -18.84 -14.03
C PHE A 56 14.39 -19.08 -15.44
N PRO A 57 14.31 -20.36 -15.89
CA PRO A 57 13.69 -20.71 -17.18
C PRO A 57 12.25 -20.22 -17.31
N ASP A 58 11.78 -20.02 -18.55
CA ASP A 58 10.38 -19.64 -18.83
C ASP A 58 9.39 -20.81 -18.68
N ASP A 59 9.28 -21.34 -17.46
CA ASP A 59 8.36 -22.42 -17.12
C ASP A 59 7.07 -21.91 -16.43
N ASP A 60 6.16 -22.85 -16.17
CA ASP A 60 4.88 -22.54 -15.55
C ASP A 60 5.03 -22.04 -14.12
N TYR A 61 6.09 -22.41 -13.40
CA TYR A 61 6.35 -21.94 -12.04
C TYR A 61 6.77 -20.48 -12.05
N ARG A 62 7.70 -20.08 -12.94
CA ARG A 62 8.11 -18.68 -13.10
C ARG A 62 6.90 -17.81 -13.45
N LYS A 63 6.08 -18.25 -14.41
CA LYS A 63 4.87 -17.54 -14.82
C LYS A 63 3.86 -17.41 -13.68
N ALA A 64 3.64 -18.48 -12.92
CA ALA A 64 2.72 -18.46 -11.77
C ALA A 64 3.19 -17.47 -10.69
N LEU A 65 4.48 -17.47 -10.33
CA LEU A 65 5.04 -16.56 -9.33
C LEU A 65 4.98 -15.10 -9.79
N THR A 66 5.30 -14.81 -11.05
CA THR A 66 5.10 -13.48 -11.64
C THR A 66 3.64 -13.05 -11.60
N GLY A 67 2.71 -13.95 -11.93
CA GLY A 67 1.27 -13.69 -11.87
C GLY A 67 0.77 -13.36 -10.46
N ILE A 68 1.30 -14.04 -9.42
CA ILE A 68 0.98 -13.76 -8.02
C ILE A 68 1.42 -12.34 -7.64
N VAL A 69 2.61 -11.90 -8.06
CA VAL A 69 3.09 -10.54 -7.81
C VAL A 69 2.13 -9.51 -8.40
N ASP A 70 1.71 -9.70 -9.66
CA ASP A 70 0.76 -8.81 -10.32
C ASP A 70 -0.61 -8.78 -9.64
N PHE A 71 -1.13 -9.94 -9.24
CA PHE A 71 -2.39 -10.04 -8.51
C PHE A 71 -2.36 -9.26 -7.18
N CYS A 72 -1.30 -9.44 -6.39
CA CYS A 72 -1.15 -8.78 -5.09
C CYS A 72 -1.14 -7.25 -5.18
N ILE A 73 -0.62 -6.69 -6.29
CA ILE A 73 -0.56 -5.25 -6.53
C ILE A 73 -1.88 -4.73 -7.09
N ASN A 74 -2.48 -5.44 -8.04
CA ASN A 74 -3.65 -4.96 -8.77
C ASN A 74 -4.98 -5.20 -8.04
N ARG A 75 -5.03 -6.05 -7.00
CA ARG A 75 -6.24 -6.25 -6.17
C ARG A 75 -6.82 -4.97 -5.56
N ALA A 76 -6.04 -3.90 -5.53
CA ALA A 76 -6.47 -2.59 -5.03
C ALA A 76 -7.42 -1.87 -6.00
N TYR A 77 -7.65 -2.43 -7.21
CA TYR A 77 -8.55 -1.94 -8.25
C TYR A 77 -9.60 -2.99 -8.63
#